data_AF-A0A088F8F5-F1
#
_entry.id   AF-A0A088F8F5-F1
#
_cell.length_a   1.000
_cell.length_b   1.000
_cell.length_c   1.000
_cell.angle_alpha   90.00
_cell.angle_beta   90.00
_cell.angle_gamma   90.00
#
_symmetry.space_group_name_H-M   'P 1'
#
loop_
_entity.id
_entity.type
_entity.pdbx_description
1 polymer ?
#
loop_
_entity_poly.entity_id
_entity_poly.type
_entity_poly.pdbx_seq_one_letter_code
_entity_poly.pdbx_strand_id
1 'polypeptide(L)'
;MRRNYSKVIDELRTSYNLNLVAIGQRIGIDPRTVGKWWQGKHNPNQESRKKLNRLYREVKETMMTQVNIFEEANDNTKQVMQVITTTNFHGQPLDIYGDIQEPLFLARAVAEMIDYTKTSQGYYDVQAMLRKVDEDEKLKGMALEGTTKNFRSGQKVWFLTEHGLYEVLMRSNKPKAKEFRKAVKNILKEIRLNGYYMQGELVQELAQPSTQKLPGISDLTYIRNKLADLVDMDNLADISNGIDRVQQLVKLISL
;
A
#
# COMPACT_ATOMS: atom_id res chain seq x y z
N MET A 1 5.10 -36.14 -27.72
CA MET A 1 4.69 -36.95 -26.54
C MET A 1 3.23 -37.39 -26.69
N ARG A 2 2.92 -38.68 -26.48
CA ARG A 2 1.52 -39.16 -26.46
C ARG A 2 0.91 -38.81 -25.09
N ARG A 3 -0.14 -37.97 -25.06
CA ARG A 3 -0.89 -37.66 -23.83
C ARG A 3 -1.58 -38.91 -23.28
N ASN A 4 -1.50 -39.10 -21.97
CA ASN A 4 -2.24 -40.14 -21.26
C ASN A 4 -3.66 -39.61 -20.95
N TYR A 5 -4.67 -40.10 -21.67
CA TYR A 5 -6.03 -39.61 -21.57
C TYR A 5 -6.77 -40.04 -20.29
N SER A 6 -6.31 -41.09 -19.61
CA SER A 6 -6.80 -41.43 -18.27
C SER A 6 -6.41 -40.32 -17.29
N LYS A 7 -5.16 -39.85 -17.31
CA LYS A 7 -4.70 -38.70 -16.50
C LYS A 7 -5.38 -37.40 -16.86
N VAL A 8 -5.64 -37.13 -18.15
CA VAL A 8 -6.36 -35.92 -18.56
C VAL A 8 -7.78 -35.90 -18.01
N ILE A 9 -8.49 -37.05 -18.05
CA ILE A 9 -9.83 -37.14 -17.46
C ILE A 9 -9.77 -37.05 -15.94
N ASP A 10 -8.73 -37.61 -15.32
CA ASP A 10 -8.50 -37.51 -13.88
C ASP A 10 -8.31 -36.05 -13.44
N GLU A 11 -7.46 -35.29 -14.12
CA GLU A 11 -7.27 -33.85 -13.88
C GLU A 11 -8.57 -33.06 -14.07
N LEU A 12 -9.37 -33.34 -15.12
CA LEU A 12 -10.68 -32.72 -15.32
C LEU A 12 -11.63 -32.93 -14.14
N ARG A 13 -11.55 -34.10 -13.49
CA ARG A 13 -12.40 -34.45 -12.35
C ARG A 13 -11.91 -33.85 -11.05
N THR A 14 -10.60 -33.89 -10.80
CA THR A 14 -10.01 -33.51 -9.51
C THR A 14 -9.71 -32.02 -9.46
N SER A 15 -9.02 -31.48 -10.46
CA SER A 15 -8.60 -30.08 -10.49
C SER A 15 -9.70 -29.14 -10.95
N TYR A 16 -10.58 -29.60 -11.83
CA TYR A 16 -11.63 -28.76 -12.44
C TYR A 16 -13.05 -29.17 -12.05
N ASN A 17 -13.18 -30.11 -11.11
CA ASN A 17 -14.44 -30.56 -10.51
C ASN A 17 -15.53 -31.01 -11.52
N LEU A 18 -15.15 -31.46 -12.71
CA LEU A 18 -16.08 -31.97 -13.72
C LEU A 18 -16.31 -33.46 -13.53
N ASN A 19 -17.53 -33.87 -13.20
CA ASN A 19 -17.86 -35.29 -13.12
C ASN A 19 -17.88 -35.96 -14.52
N LEU A 20 -17.84 -37.31 -14.56
CA LEU A 20 -17.79 -38.07 -15.82
C LEU A 20 -18.99 -37.81 -16.75
N VAL A 21 -20.15 -37.51 -16.17
CA VAL A 21 -21.37 -37.19 -16.91
C VAL A 21 -21.21 -35.85 -17.63
N ALA A 22 -20.75 -34.83 -16.93
CA ALA A 22 -20.50 -33.50 -17.47
C ALA A 22 -19.42 -33.54 -18.57
N ILE A 23 -18.35 -34.31 -18.37
CA ILE A 23 -17.31 -34.50 -19.39
C ILE A 23 -17.93 -35.14 -20.65
N GLY A 24 -18.69 -36.23 -20.48
CA GLY A 24 -19.36 -36.93 -21.58
C GLY A 24 -20.32 -36.03 -22.36
N GLN A 25 -21.18 -35.28 -21.67
CA GLN A 25 -22.10 -34.33 -22.28
C GLN A 25 -21.38 -33.25 -23.07
N ARG A 26 -20.31 -32.66 -22.52
CA ARG A 26 -19.55 -31.58 -23.19
C ARG A 26 -18.79 -32.02 -24.43
N ILE A 27 -18.34 -33.28 -24.49
CA ILE A 27 -17.66 -33.82 -25.66
C ILE A 27 -18.58 -34.63 -26.59
N GLY A 28 -19.87 -34.75 -26.25
CA GLY A 28 -20.86 -35.52 -27.01
C GLY A 28 -20.58 -37.02 -27.05
N ILE A 29 -20.08 -37.61 -25.95
CA ILE A 29 -19.75 -39.03 -25.82
C ILE A 29 -20.43 -39.60 -24.58
N ASP A 30 -20.92 -40.84 -24.69
CA ASP A 30 -21.54 -41.53 -23.57
C ASP A 30 -20.63 -41.54 -22.31
N PRO A 31 -21.11 -41.09 -21.14
CA PRO A 31 -20.32 -41.00 -19.91
C PRO A 31 -19.68 -42.32 -19.47
N ARG A 32 -20.29 -43.47 -19.78
CA ARG A 32 -19.73 -44.80 -19.46
C ARG A 32 -18.50 -45.08 -20.32
N THR A 33 -18.50 -44.61 -21.56
CA THR A 33 -17.33 -44.68 -22.45
C THR A 33 -16.18 -43.82 -21.93
N VAL A 34 -16.49 -42.61 -21.45
CA VAL A 34 -15.51 -41.73 -20.77
C VAL A 34 -14.97 -42.38 -19.49
N GLY A 35 -15.84 -43.03 -18.71
CA GLY A 35 -15.44 -43.79 -17.52
C GLY A 35 -14.48 -44.94 -17.82
N LYS A 36 -14.69 -45.66 -18.93
CA LYS A 36 -13.76 -46.69 -19.41
C LYS A 36 -12.38 -46.12 -19.80
N TRP A 37 -12.34 -44.91 -20.36
CA TRP A 37 -11.08 -44.22 -20.66
C TRP A 37 -10.35 -43.76 -19.40
N TRP A 38 -11.07 -43.25 -18.40
CA TRP A 38 -10.50 -42.89 -17.11
C TRP A 38 -9.90 -44.10 -16.40
N GLN A 39 -10.57 -45.25 -16.43
CA GLN A 39 -10.07 -46.52 -15.87
C GLN A 39 -8.93 -47.15 -16.69
N GLY A 40 -8.54 -46.56 -17.82
CA GLY A 40 -7.47 -47.08 -18.69
C GLY A 40 -7.84 -48.33 -19.48
N LYS A 41 -9.10 -48.77 -19.45
CA LYS A 41 -9.57 -49.99 -20.14
C LYS A 41 -9.70 -49.81 -21.67
N HIS A 42 -9.89 -48.57 -22.13
CA HIS A 42 -9.94 -48.23 -23.56
C HIS A 42 -9.28 -46.88 -23.82
N ASN A 43 -8.82 -46.67 -25.05
CA ASN A 43 -8.26 -45.39 -25.47
C ASN A 43 -9.21 -44.64 -26.41
N PRO A 44 -9.34 -43.30 -26.25
CA PRO A 44 -10.15 -42.49 -27.16
C PRO A 44 -9.58 -42.54 -28.59
N ASN A 45 -10.47 -42.54 -29.58
CA ASN A 45 -10.12 -42.43 -30.99
C ASN A 45 -9.65 -40.99 -31.35
N GLN A 46 -9.15 -40.77 -32.56
CA GLN A 46 -8.54 -39.49 -32.94
C GLN A 46 -9.50 -38.30 -32.79
N GLU A 47 -10.78 -38.47 -33.11
CA GLU A 47 -11.79 -37.41 -33.00
C GLU A 47 -12.11 -37.10 -31.53
N SER A 48 -12.32 -38.13 -30.72
CA SER A 48 -12.58 -38.01 -29.27
C SER A 48 -11.41 -37.35 -28.55
N ARG A 49 -10.18 -37.64 -28.96
CA ARG A 49 -8.97 -36.97 -28.46
C ARG A 49 -8.98 -35.47 -28.75
N LYS A 50 -9.39 -35.06 -29.95
CA LYS A 50 -9.50 -33.63 -30.30
C LYS A 50 -10.54 -32.94 -29.40
N LYS A 51 -11.71 -33.56 -29.21
CA LYS A 51 -12.78 -33.03 -28.34
C LYS A 51 -12.33 -32.91 -26.89
N LEU A 52 -11.67 -33.95 -26.35
CA LEU A 52 -11.16 -33.93 -24.97
C LEU A 52 -10.06 -32.89 -24.76
N ASN A 53 -9.14 -32.73 -25.74
CA ASN A 53 -8.10 -31.71 -25.68
C ASN A 53 -8.67 -30.29 -25.79
N ARG A 54 -9.73 -30.10 -26.58
CA ARG A 54 -10.45 -28.83 -26.66
C ARG A 54 -11.10 -28.51 -25.32
N LEU A 55 -11.89 -29.44 -24.76
CA LEU A 55 -12.52 -29.27 -23.45
C LEU A 55 -11.48 -28.97 -22.36
N TYR A 56 -10.36 -29.68 -22.36
CA TYR A 56 -9.28 -29.43 -21.39
C TYR A 56 -8.68 -28.03 -21.53
N ARG A 57 -8.53 -27.51 -22.77
CA ARG A 57 -8.07 -26.13 -22.98
C ARG A 57 -9.10 -25.11 -22.53
N GLU A 58 -10.36 -25.28 -22.90
CA GLU A 58 -11.45 -24.38 -22.48
C GLU A 58 -11.57 -24.34 -20.96
N VAL A 59 -11.57 -25.49 -20.31
CA VAL A 59 -11.70 -25.56 -18.86
C VAL A 59 -10.46 -24.98 -18.17
N LYS A 60 -9.26 -25.27 -18.70
CA LYS A 60 -8.03 -24.65 -18.21
C LYS A 60 -8.03 -23.14 -18.42
N GLU A 61 -8.48 -22.65 -19.56
CA GLU A 61 -8.60 -21.22 -19.86
C GLU A 61 -9.62 -20.58 -18.92
N THR A 62 -10.81 -21.16 -18.75
CA THR A 62 -11.81 -20.64 -17.79
C THR A 62 -11.32 -20.67 -16.36
N MET A 63 -10.57 -21.69 -15.95
CA MET A 63 -9.95 -21.73 -14.62
C MET A 63 -8.80 -20.73 -14.53
N MET A 64 -7.99 -20.50 -15.56
CA MET A 64 -6.98 -19.45 -15.57
C MET A 64 -7.61 -18.05 -15.60
N THR A 65 -8.75 -17.86 -16.27
CA THR A 65 -9.51 -16.61 -16.24
C THR A 65 -10.17 -16.41 -14.89
N GLN A 66 -10.78 -17.45 -14.30
CA GLN A 66 -11.34 -17.37 -12.95
C GLN A 66 -10.25 -17.15 -11.92
N VAL A 67 -9.14 -17.89 -11.97
CA VAL A 67 -7.95 -17.64 -11.14
C VAL A 67 -7.42 -16.24 -11.39
N ASN A 68 -7.37 -15.73 -12.63
CA ASN A 68 -7.00 -14.33 -12.88
C ASN A 68 -8.03 -13.34 -12.31
N ILE A 69 -9.33 -13.63 -12.30
CA ILE A 69 -10.38 -12.76 -11.74
C ILE A 69 -10.39 -12.81 -10.21
N PHE A 70 -10.16 -13.99 -9.62
CA PHE A 70 -10.01 -14.17 -8.17
C PHE A 70 -8.64 -13.69 -7.68
N GLU A 71 -7.60 -13.76 -8.50
CA GLU A 71 -6.34 -13.04 -8.33
C GLU A 71 -6.62 -11.55 -8.45
N GLU A 72 -7.30 -11.02 -9.46
CA GLU A 72 -7.65 -9.58 -9.56
C GLU A 72 -8.51 -9.07 -8.39
N ALA A 73 -9.29 -9.93 -7.73
CA ALA A 73 -10.05 -9.61 -6.51
C ALA A 73 -9.24 -9.75 -5.20
N ASN A 74 -8.12 -10.49 -5.21
CA ASN A 74 -7.19 -10.62 -4.08
C ASN A 74 -5.82 -9.93 -4.31
N ASP A 75 -5.59 -9.40 -5.52
CA ASP A 75 -4.44 -8.62 -5.95
C ASP A 75 -4.89 -7.17 -6.08
N ASN A 76 -4.68 -6.44 -5.01
CA ASN A 76 -4.22 -5.06 -5.12
C ASN A 76 -2.84 -4.94 -5.85
N THR A 77 -2.33 -5.98 -6.55
CA THR A 77 -0.95 -6.03 -7.10
C THR A 77 -0.84 -5.84 -8.62
N LYS A 78 -1.82 -5.16 -9.22
CA LYS A 78 -1.63 -4.45 -10.50
C LYS A 78 -1.64 -2.93 -10.32
N GLN A 79 -1.27 -2.44 -9.15
CA GLN A 79 -1.08 -1.02 -8.95
C GLN A 79 0.20 -0.57 -9.63
N VAL A 80 0.01 0.06 -10.78
CA VAL A 80 1.02 0.77 -11.52
C VAL A 80 1.27 2.07 -10.77
N MET A 81 2.46 2.19 -10.18
CA MET A 81 2.78 3.25 -9.22
C MET A 81 3.28 4.50 -9.95
N GLN A 82 2.51 5.58 -9.89
CA GLN A 82 2.90 6.90 -10.39
C GLN A 82 3.62 7.70 -9.30
N VAL A 83 4.65 8.47 -9.69
CA VAL A 83 5.26 9.44 -8.79
C VAL A 83 4.34 10.65 -8.71
N ILE A 84 3.93 11.01 -7.50
CA ILE A 84 3.09 12.18 -7.23
C ILE A 84 3.99 13.40 -7.00
N THR A 85 5.05 13.22 -6.22
CA THR A 85 5.97 14.28 -5.84
C THR A 85 7.33 13.71 -5.48
N THR A 86 8.36 14.54 -5.60
CA THR A 86 9.72 14.21 -5.19
C THR A 86 10.14 15.19 -4.11
N THR A 87 10.48 14.68 -2.93
CA THR A 87 11.02 15.49 -1.84
C THR A 87 12.54 15.35 -1.78
N ASN A 88 13.24 16.39 -1.36
CA ASN A 88 14.68 16.33 -1.13
C ASN A 88 14.95 16.03 0.34
N PHE A 89 15.40 14.81 0.63
CA PHE A 89 15.81 14.41 1.97
C PHE A 89 17.34 14.39 2.06
N HIS A 90 17.92 15.37 2.76
CA HIS A 90 19.37 15.50 2.94
C HIS A 90 20.18 15.43 1.63
N GLY A 91 19.69 16.10 0.58
CA GLY A 91 20.34 16.15 -0.74
C GLY A 91 20.13 14.90 -1.60
N GLN A 92 19.34 13.93 -1.15
CA GLN A 92 18.90 12.79 -1.95
C GLN A 92 17.43 12.96 -2.34
N PRO A 93 17.09 12.89 -3.64
CA PRO A 93 15.70 12.91 -4.07
C PRO A 93 15.00 11.62 -3.62
N LEU A 94 13.86 11.78 -2.96
CA LEU A 94 12.97 10.71 -2.53
C LEU A 94 11.63 10.88 -3.26
N ASP A 95 11.37 9.97 -4.18
CA ASP A 95 10.11 9.92 -4.91
C ASP A 95 9.01 9.30 -4.04
N ILE A 96 7.85 9.95 -4.01
CA ILE A 96 6.64 9.50 -3.32
C ILE A 96 5.64 9.03 -4.38
N TYR A 97 5.14 7.81 -4.18
CA TYR A 97 4.25 7.11 -5.10
C TYR A 97 2.85 6.94 -4.51
N GLY A 98 1.88 6.50 -5.33
CA GLY A 98 0.53 6.17 -4.86
C GLY A 98 -0.42 7.37 -4.98
N ASP A 99 -1.06 7.75 -3.88
CA ASP A 99 -1.82 9.00 -3.78
C ASP A 99 -1.44 9.81 -2.51
N ILE A 100 -2.03 11.00 -2.35
CA ILE A 100 -1.71 11.92 -1.24
C ILE A 100 -2.15 11.36 0.12
N GLN A 101 -3.21 10.56 0.15
CA GLN A 101 -3.76 9.97 1.38
C GLN A 101 -2.98 8.70 1.77
N GLU A 102 -2.59 7.91 0.78
CA GLU A 102 -1.83 6.67 0.96
C GLU A 102 -0.49 6.75 0.23
N PRO A 103 0.47 7.53 0.77
CA PRO A 103 1.78 7.69 0.15
C PRO A 103 2.60 6.40 0.29
N LEU A 104 3.32 6.09 -0.78
CA LEU A 104 4.13 4.89 -0.89
C LEU A 104 5.57 5.23 -1.21
N PHE A 105 6.48 4.55 -0.52
CA PHE A 105 7.91 4.84 -0.55
C PHE A 105 8.68 3.63 -1.06
N LEU A 106 9.55 3.83 -2.06
CA LEU A 106 10.35 2.73 -2.58
C LEU A 106 11.32 2.22 -1.52
N ALA A 107 11.22 0.94 -1.13
CA ALA A 107 12.02 0.38 -0.03
C ALA A 107 13.53 0.50 -0.26
N ARG A 108 13.98 0.38 -1.52
CA ARG A 108 15.40 0.59 -1.87
C ARG A 108 15.82 2.05 -1.64
N ALA A 109 14.99 3.01 -2.04
CA ALA A 109 15.28 4.43 -1.85
C ALA A 109 15.32 4.77 -0.35
N VAL A 110 14.42 4.21 0.46
CA VAL A 110 14.44 4.37 1.91
C VAL A 110 15.71 3.78 2.53
N ALA A 111 16.15 2.60 2.08
CA ALA A 111 17.38 1.99 2.55
C ALA A 111 18.62 2.83 2.20
N GLU A 112 18.67 3.41 1.00
CA GLU A 112 19.73 4.33 0.58
C GLU A 112 19.67 5.66 1.36
N MET A 113 18.46 6.20 1.54
CA MET A 113 18.19 7.44 2.27
C MET A 113 18.80 7.39 3.67
N ILE A 114 18.63 6.28 4.40
CA ILE A 114 19.14 6.14 5.77
C ILE A 114 20.54 5.52 5.84
N ASP A 115 21.17 5.28 4.70
CA ASP A 115 22.43 4.50 4.58
C ASP A 115 22.36 3.18 5.37
N TYR A 116 21.38 2.34 5.04
CA TYR A 116 21.15 1.07 5.72
C TYR A 116 22.37 0.12 5.61
N THR A 117 22.37 -0.97 6.37
CA THR A 117 23.46 -1.94 6.31
C THR A 117 23.57 -2.53 4.91
N LYS A 118 24.80 -2.62 4.38
CA LYS A 118 25.09 -3.21 3.07
C LYS A 118 25.37 -4.70 3.23
N THR A 119 24.96 -5.47 2.22
CA THR A 119 25.31 -6.87 2.02
C THR A 119 26.79 -7.02 1.69
N SER A 120 27.32 -8.25 1.76
CA SER A 120 28.69 -8.57 1.35
C SER A 120 29.02 -8.20 -0.10
N GLN A 121 28.00 -8.03 -0.94
CA GLN A 121 28.12 -7.65 -2.35
C GLN A 121 28.11 -6.13 -2.57
N GLY A 122 28.01 -5.33 -1.50
CA GLY A 122 28.06 -3.86 -1.55
C GLY A 122 26.71 -3.16 -1.74
N TYR A 123 25.63 -3.90 -1.96
CA TYR A 123 24.27 -3.35 -2.07
C TYR A 123 23.59 -3.20 -0.70
N TYR A 124 22.70 -2.23 -0.52
CA TYR A 124 21.87 -2.10 0.68
C TYR A 124 21.01 -3.35 0.92
N ASP A 125 21.02 -3.86 2.16
CA ASP A 125 20.28 -5.06 2.55
C ASP A 125 18.79 -4.75 2.81
N VAL A 126 18.07 -4.50 1.72
CA VAL A 126 16.64 -4.19 1.73
C VAL A 126 15.83 -5.38 2.27
N GLN A 127 16.28 -6.63 2.05
CA GLN A 127 15.56 -7.80 2.54
C GLN A 127 15.59 -7.89 4.07
N ALA A 128 16.75 -7.67 4.69
CA ALA A 128 16.85 -7.64 6.15
C ALA A 128 16.07 -6.47 6.77
N MET A 129 15.93 -5.36 6.04
CA MET A 129 15.06 -4.25 6.43
C MET A 129 13.58 -4.64 6.40
N LEU A 130 13.11 -5.20 5.28
CA LEU A 130 11.70 -5.58 5.06
C LEU A 130 11.22 -6.73 5.97
N ARG A 131 12.12 -7.59 6.43
CA ARG A 131 11.79 -8.64 7.43
C ARG A 131 11.34 -8.09 8.77
N LYS A 132 11.62 -6.81 9.05
CA LYS A 132 11.25 -6.12 10.28
C LYS A 132 10.02 -5.23 10.11
N VAL A 133 9.39 -5.25 8.94
CA VAL A 133 8.17 -4.48 8.66
C VAL A 133 7.03 -5.49 8.56
N ASP A 134 5.88 -5.15 9.11
CA ASP A 134 4.71 -6.03 9.08
C ASP A 134 4.20 -6.21 7.63
N GLU A 135 3.46 -7.29 7.37
CA GLU A 135 3.09 -7.65 5.98
C GLU A 135 2.05 -6.71 5.38
N ASP A 136 1.20 -6.09 6.20
CA ASP A 136 0.21 -5.08 5.81
C ASP A 136 0.84 -3.69 5.58
N GLU A 137 2.03 -3.45 6.14
CA GLU A 137 2.75 -2.18 6.00
C GLU A 137 3.68 -2.12 4.77
N LYS A 138 3.76 -3.20 3.99
CA LYS A 138 4.60 -3.31 2.79
C LYS A 138 3.87 -4.00 1.65
N LEU A 139 4.19 -3.62 0.41
CA LEU A 139 3.55 -4.22 -0.76
C LEU A 139 4.50 -4.34 -1.95
N LYS A 140 4.20 -5.28 -2.86
CA LYS A 140 4.90 -5.40 -4.15
C LYS A 140 4.11 -4.67 -5.22
N GLY A 141 4.75 -3.72 -5.89
CA GLY A 141 4.17 -2.97 -7.00
C GLY A 141 5.11 -2.95 -8.20
N MET A 142 4.62 -2.44 -9.32
CA MET A 142 5.45 -2.10 -10.48
C MET A 142 5.60 -0.58 -10.54
N ALA A 143 6.84 -0.10 -10.52
CA ALA A 143 7.09 1.30 -10.85
C ALA A 143 6.88 1.51 -12.36
N LEU A 144 6.25 2.62 -12.74
CA LEU A 144 6.13 3.00 -14.15
C LEU A 144 7.49 3.15 -14.81
N GLU A 145 7.57 2.74 -16.08
CA GLU A 145 8.74 2.95 -16.91
C GLU A 145 9.01 4.46 -17.06
N GLY A 146 10.22 4.90 -16.73
CA GLY A 146 10.65 6.31 -16.87
C GLY A 146 10.61 7.18 -15.61
N THR A 147 10.06 6.73 -14.49
CA THR A 147 10.00 7.52 -13.24
C THR A 147 11.25 7.44 -12.37
N THR A 148 12.16 6.49 -12.61
CA THR A 148 13.47 6.44 -11.95
C THR A 148 14.50 5.84 -12.90
N LYS A 149 15.70 6.44 -12.98
CA LYS A 149 16.81 6.08 -13.89
C LYS A 149 17.28 4.60 -13.84
N ASN A 150 16.80 3.83 -12.87
CA ASN A 150 17.31 2.50 -12.51
C ASN A 150 16.25 1.37 -12.55
N PHE A 151 15.11 1.59 -13.20
CA PHE A 151 14.07 0.57 -13.33
C PHE A 151 14.02 -0.05 -14.72
N ARG A 152 14.03 -1.38 -14.79
CA ARG A 152 13.63 -2.11 -15.99
C ARG A 152 12.10 -2.25 -15.97
N SER A 153 11.47 -1.96 -17.10
CA SER A 153 10.02 -2.11 -17.29
C SER A 153 9.54 -3.48 -16.83
N GLY A 154 8.46 -3.51 -16.04
CA GLY A 154 7.81 -4.75 -15.56
C GLY A 154 8.45 -5.43 -14.35
N GLN A 155 9.48 -4.87 -13.70
CA GLN A 155 10.03 -5.45 -12.48
C GLN A 155 9.16 -5.13 -11.24
N LYS A 156 8.68 -6.18 -10.55
CA LYS A 156 8.04 -6.04 -9.23
C LYS A 156 9.07 -5.61 -8.18
N VAL A 157 8.80 -4.52 -7.47
CA VAL A 157 9.63 -4.00 -6.38
C VAL A 157 8.81 -3.76 -5.12
N TRP A 158 9.51 -3.64 -4.00
CA TRP A 158 8.90 -3.41 -2.70
C TRP A 158 8.70 -1.93 -2.43
N PHE A 159 7.48 -1.60 -2.04
CA PHE A 159 7.08 -0.31 -1.49
C PHE A 159 6.73 -0.46 -0.01
N LEU A 160 6.92 0.62 0.73
CA LEU A 160 6.52 0.79 2.12
C LEU A 160 5.36 1.78 2.14
N THR A 161 4.34 1.48 2.94
CA THR A 161 3.35 2.48 3.36
C THR A 161 4.00 3.52 4.27
N GLU A 162 3.27 4.57 4.61
CA GLU A 162 3.69 5.53 5.64
C GLU A 162 4.02 4.83 6.97
N HIS A 163 3.16 3.90 7.42
CA HIS A 163 3.39 3.10 8.61
C HIS A 163 4.67 2.26 8.50
N GLY A 164 4.87 1.58 7.35
CA GLY A 164 6.07 0.79 7.11
C GLY A 164 7.35 1.64 7.05
N LEU A 165 7.27 2.87 6.54
CA LEU A 165 8.36 3.84 6.59
C LEU A 165 8.70 4.19 8.04
N TYR A 166 7.69 4.50 8.86
CA TYR A 166 7.88 4.78 10.28
C TYR A 166 8.50 3.61 11.01
N GLU A 167 8.07 2.39 10.74
CA GLU A 167 8.61 1.20 11.39
C GLU A 167 10.10 1.02 11.09
N VAL A 168 10.50 1.21 9.83
CA VAL A 168 11.92 1.20 9.44
C VAL A 168 12.73 2.27 10.17
N LEU A 169 12.23 3.52 10.19
CA LEU A 169 12.94 4.65 10.80
C LEU A 169 13.00 4.55 12.33
N MET A 170 11.93 4.08 12.96
CA MET A 170 11.84 3.92 14.41
C MET A 170 12.70 2.77 14.93
N ARG A 171 12.95 1.73 14.13
CA ARG A 171 13.83 0.61 14.49
C ARG A 171 15.31 0.81 14.14
N SER A 172 15.63 1.66 13.16
CA SER A 172 17.00 1.77 12.62
C SER A 172 17.97 2.52 13.55
N ASN A 173 19.19 2.02 13.72
CA ASN A 173 20.24 2.69 14.52
C ASN A 173 21.10 3.67 13.71
N LYS A 174 20.77 3.91 12.43
CA LYS A 174 21.53 4.79 11.54
C LYS A 174 21.36 6.27 11.92
N PRO A 175 22.37 7.13 11.72
CA PRO A 175 22.33 8.54 12.14
C PRO A 175 21.10 9.31 11.65
N LYS A 176 20.77 9.21 10.35
CA LYS A 176 19.60 9.88 9.76
C LYS A 176 18.27 9.40 10.35
N ALA A 177 18.14 8.10 10.63
CA ALA A 177 16.96 7.55 11.28
C ALA A 177 16.83 8.02 12.75
N LYS A 178 17.97 8.24 13.45
CA LYS A 178 17.98 8.81 14.81
C LYS A 178 17.55 10.27 14.81
N GLU A 179 17.98 11.07 13.83
CA GLU A 179 17.54 12.46 13.67
C GLU A 179 16.03 12.54 13.48
N PHE A 180 15.48 11.73 12.57
CA PHE A 180 14.04 11.61 12.37
C PHE A 180 13.32 11.21 13.66
N ARG A 181 13.77 10.15 14.35
CA ARG A 181 13.16 9.71 15.61
C ARG A 181 13.21 10.79 16.68
N LYS A 182 14.27 11.58 16.73
CA LYS A 182 14.39 12.71 17.68
C LYS A 182 13.39 13.80 17.34
N ALA A 183 13.23 14.14 16.06
CA ALA A 183 12.22 15.10 15.60
C ALA A 183 10.80 14.63 15.98
N VAL A 184 10.44 13.38 15.68
CA VAL A 184 9.12 12.82 16.06
C VAL A 184 8.92 12.82 17.57
N LYS A 185 9.94 12.46 18.36
CA LYS A 185 9.84 12.53 19.83
C LYS A 185 9.62 13.95 20.34
N ASN A 186 10.23 14.95 19.71
CA ASN A 186 9.99 16.35 20.06
C ASN A 186 8.56 16.76 19.72
N ILE A 187 8.07 16.40 18.53
CA ILE A 187 6.68 16.60 18.09
C ILE A 187 5.70 16.02 19.12
N LEU A 188 5.87 14.75 19.47
CA LEU A 188 5.02 14.08 20.45
C LEU A 188 5.09 14.73 21.84
N LYS A 189 6.29 15.20 22.25
CA LYS A 189 6.46 15.92 23.52
C LYS A 189 5.73 17.26 23.50
N GLU A 190 5.78 18.00 22.39
CA GLU A 190 5.05 19.25 22.21
C GLU A 190 3.53 19.02 22.22
N ILE A 191 3.04 18.01 21.49
CA ILE A 191 1.62 17.62 21.54
C ILE A 191 1.19 17.29 22.96
N ARG A 192 2.01 16.53 23.72
CA ARG A 192 1.70 16.19 25.12
C ARG A 192 1.65 17.42 26.04
N LEU A 193 2.53 18.41 25.81
CA LEU A 193 2.63 19.60 26.67
C LEU A 193 1.59 20.66 26.32
N ASN A 194 1.37 20.90 25.03
CA ASN A 194 0.58 22.02 24.53
C ASN A 194 -0.79 21.58 23.99
N GLY A 195 -0.99 20.28 23.78
CA GLY A 195 -2.15 19.74 23.06
C GLY A 195 -2.01 19.77 21.53
N TYR A 196 -0.93 20.37 20.99
CA TYR A 196 -0.68 20.54 19.55
C TYR A 196 0.83 20.70 19.25
N TYR A 197 1.23 20.53 17.97
CA TYR A 197 2.59 20.78 17.47
C TYR A 197 2.57 21.90 16.42
N MET A 198 3.50 22.84 16.49
CA MET A 198 3.66 23.88 15.45
C MET A 198 5.08 23.90 14.92
N GLN A 199 5.29 23.24 13.79
CA GLN A 199 6.43 23.55 12.93
C GLN A 199 5.96 23.41 11.48
N GLY A 200 5.47 24.54 10.94
CA GLY A 200 4.76 24.72 9.67
C GLY A 200 3.37 25.39 9.77
N GLU A 201 2.88 25.61 11.00
CA GLU A 201 1.53 26.04 11.42
C GLU A 201 0.36 25.24 10.82
N LEU A 202 -0.13 24.27 11.60
CA LEU A 202 -1.51 23.81 11.49
C LEU A 202 -2.23 24.07 12.81
N VAL A 203 -3.17 25.02 12.75
CA VAL A 203 -4.14 25.31 13.79
C VAL A 203 -5.53 24.87 13.31
N GLN A 204 -6.22 24.10 14.17
CA GLN A 204 -7.66 24.08 14.52
C GLN A 204 -8.13 22.63 14.81
N GLU A 205 -8.87 22.29 15.87
CA GLU A 205 -9.20 22.93 17.15
C GLU A 205 -9.81 21.84 18.08
N LEU A 206 -9.57 22.01 19.39
CA LEU A 206 -10.37 21.60 20.55
C LEU A 206 -10.67 20.12 20.85
N ALA A 207 -10.21 19.73 22.03
CA ALA A 207 -10.75 18.66 22.85
C ALA A 207 -12.28 18.60 22.79
N GLN A 208 -12.85 17.46 22.43
CA GLN A 208 -14.12 17.01 22.99
C GLN A 208 -14.17 15.47 23.03
N PRO A 209 -14.29 14.82 24.20
CA PRO A 209 -15.21 13.72 24.28
C PRO A 209 -16.62 14.31 24.48
N SER A 210 -17.54 13.97 23.58
CA SER A 210 -18.99 14.27 23.56
C SER A 210 -19.49 15.54 22.82
N THR A 211 -19.99 15.27 21.60
CA THR A 211 -21.23 15.79 20.96
C THR A 211 -21.53 17.29 21.00
N GLN A 212 -21.17 18.02 19.93
CA GLN A 212 -22.10 18.62 18.93
C GLN A 212 -21.40 19.74 18.13
N LYS A 213 -21.65 19.81 16.82
CA LYS A 213 -21.41 21.04 16.03
C LYS A 213 -22.17 22.19 16.69
N LEU A 214 -21.49 23.21 17.22
CA LEU A 214 -22.14 24.45 17.65
C LEU A 214 -22.03 25.54 16.57
N PRO A 215 -23.11 26.31 16.37
CA PRO A 215 -23.30 27.15 15.20
C PRO A 215 -22.71 28.56 15.39
N GLY A 216 -22.14 29.11 14.32
CA GLY A 216 -22.19 30.55 14.04
C GLY A 216 -21.47 31.50 15.01
N ILE A 217 -20.26 31.19 15.45
CA ILE A 217 -19.42 32.20 16.12
C ILE A 217 -18.78 33.07 15.04
N SER A 218 -19.21 34.33 14.92
CA SER A 218 -18.60 35.30 14.00
C SER A 218 -17.11 35.47 14.28
N ASP A 219 -16.29 35.70 13.26
CA ASP A 219 -14.83 35.89 13.39
C ASP A 219 -14.47 36.96 14.44
N LEU A 220 -15.33 37.98 14.59
CA LEU A 220 -15.22 39.03 15.61
C LEU A 220 -15.40 38.51 17.04
N THR A 221 -16.29 37.53 17.24
CA THR A 221 -16.50 36.89 18.55
C THR A 221 -15.29 36.05 18.94
N TYR A 222 -14.67 35.36 17.98
CA TYR A 222 -13.43 34.61 18.21
C TYR A 222 -12.26 35.53 18.58
N ILE A 223 -12.07 36.63 17.85
CA ILE A 223 -11.05 37.64 18.15
C ILE A 223 -11.29 38.26 19.53
N ARG A 224 -12.54 38.58 19.88
CA ARG A 224 -12.89 39.15 21.19
C ARG A 224 -12.52 38.22 22.34
N ASN A 225 -12.81 36.93 22.21
CA ASN A 225 -12.45 35.95 23.24
C ASN A 225 -10.93 35.83 23.38
N LYS A 226 -10.19 35.81 22.28
CA LYS A 226 -8.72 35.77 22.31
C LYS A 226 -8.09 37.02 22.92
N LEU A 227 -8.69 38.19 22.74
CA LEU A 227 -8.27 39.41 23.42
C LEU A 227 -8.57 39.38 24.92
N ALA A 228 -9.70 38.77 25.32
CA ALA A 228 -10.04 38.61 26.73
C ALA A 228 -9.03 37.69 27.46
N ASP A 229 -8.62 36.60 26.81
CA ASP A 229 -7.58 35.70 27.34
C ASP A 229 -6.26 36.44 27.69
N LEU A 230 -5.95 37.55 27.01
CA LEU A 230 -4.74 38.36 27.28
C LEU A 230 -4.85 39.21 28.54
N VAL A 231 -6.06 39.58 28.93
CA VAL A 231 -6.32 40.40 30.12
C VAL A 231 -6.09 39.58 31.39
N ASP A 232 -6.30 38.28 31.31
CA ASP A 232 -6.11 37.33 32.42
C ASP A 232 -4.65 36.83 32.55
N MET A 233 -3.74 37.34 31.71
CA MET A 233 -2.32 36.96 31.77
C MET A 233 -1.53 37.87 32.72
N ASP A 234 -0.76 37.25 33.61
CA ASP A 234 0.02 37.98 34.63
C ASP A 234 1.46 38.33 34.18
N ASN A 235 1.85 38.00 32.94
CA ASN A 235 3.22 38.16 32.42
C ASN A 235 3.27 38.99 31.13
N LEU A 236 4.07 40.06 31.14
CA LEU A 236 4.26 40.97 30.02
C LEU A 236 4.77 40.28 28.74
N ALA A 237 5.62 39.27 28.86
CA ALA A 237 6.11 38.52 27.70
C ALA A 237 5.00 37.70 27.03
N ASP A 238 4.12 37.10 27.83
CA ASP A 238 3.00 36.30 27.34
C ASP A 238 1.91 37.18 26.73
N ILE A 239 1.65 38.34 27.34
CA ILE A 239 0.78 39.38 26.78
C ILE A 239 1.30 39.85 25.42
N SER A 240 2.60 40.17 25.30
CA SER A 240 3.19 40.62 24.03
C SER A 240 3.04 39.57 22.94
N ASN A 241 3.38 38.32 23.24
CA ASN A 241 3.25 37.21 22.29
C ASN A 241 1.79 36.95 21.90
N GLY A 242 0.87 37.10 22.85
CA GLY A 242 -0.55 36.96 22.61
C GLY A 242 -1.13 38.08 21.73
N ILE A 243 -0.68 39.32 21.92
CA ILE A 243 -1.03 40.46 21.06
C ILE A 243 -0.58 40.21 19.61
N ASP A 244 0.65 39.75 19.41
CA ASP A 244 1.18 39.47 18.07
C ASP A 244 0.35 38.40 17.33
N ARG A 245 -0.11 37.37 18.05
CA ARG A 245 -0.99 36.33 17.52
C ARG A 245 -2.36 36.88 17.12
N VAL A 246 -2.97 37.73 17.96
CA VAL A 246 -4.25 38.37 17.63
C VAL A 246 -4.10 39.28 16.40
N GLN A 247 -3.00 40.03 16.29
CA GLN A 247 -2.74 40.87 15.11
C GLN A 247 -2.61 40.04 13.82
N GLN A 248 -1.99 38.87 13.88
CA GLN A 248 -1.90 37.97 12.72
C GLN A 248 -3.28 37.42 12.32
N LEU A 249 -4.10 37.03 13.30
CA LEU A 249 -5.49 36.58 13.04
C LEU A 249 -6.32 37.67 12.36
N VAL A 250 -6.25 38.91 12.85
CA VAL A 250 -6.96 40.05 12.25
C VAL A 250 -6.54 40.28 10.81
N LYS A 251 -5.23 40.15 10.50
CA LYS A 251 -4.71 40.32 9.13
C LYS A 251 -5.18 39.22 8.17
N LEU A 252 -5.37 37.99 8.67
CA LEU A 252 -5.84 36.87 7.85
C LEU A 252 -7.34 36.96 7.52
N ILE A 253 -8.14 37.49 8.45
CA ILE A 253 -9.60 37.62 8.29
C ILE A 253 -9.99 38.84 7.45
N SER A 254 -9.10 39.83 7.31
CA SER A 254 -9.34 41.06 6.55
C SER A 254 -8.86 41.02 5.08
N LEU A 255 -8.46 39.86 4.58
CA LEU A 255 -8.10 39.57 3.18
C LEU A 255 -9.25 38.82 2.46
#